data_AF-D3FRR7-F1
#
_entry.id   AF-D3FRR7-F1
#
_cell.length_a   1.000
_cell.length_b   1.000
_cell.length_c   1.000
_cell.angle_alpha   90.00
_cell.angle_beta   90.00
_cell.angle_gamma   90.00
#
_symmetry.space_group_name_H-M   'P 1'
#
loop_
_entity.id
_entity.type
_entity.pdbx_description
1 polymer ?
#
loop_
_entity_poly.entity_id
_entity_poly.type
_entity_poly.pdbx_seq_one_letter_code
_entity_poly.pdbx_strand_id
1 'polypeptide(L)'
;MKMIGRKTALIFTVITILITLSLLSYTWTATVVLLSIPVVWWLGGIIDDASLKMEQLEIKTETLEAANEKFQEKKEEYETLLDSLEGAIFQFSLSSNEMYVSEGMKELYGPDYTPERLKDWKASILPDYQLKVEEHEQRLLAGESSKVEFEIVHPEQGRKWIMQIATPIADNDGEVTKIIGQMLDITSRKTLENELKQMAFYDELTDLPNRKSLYRHIEKALARSKRHQHTFSLMFIDLDDFKIVNDTMGHDAGDMLLKEVVSRLNESIREEDLISRIGGDEFIVLFEETCKEEIESIAERILERVAMPYKINEKEANISLSIGVSMYPDDGEDKDTLIEHADQAMYFAKFNGKNSYKLYTPDLSDMEYKKVSLLDKFKHTFQKAKLFS
;
A
#
# COMPACT_ATOMS: atom_id res chain seq x y z
N MET A 1 -5.57 -5.86 -68.42
CA MET A 1 -4.82 -6.76 -69.34
C MET A 1 -5.56 -6.89 -70.67
N LYS A 2 -4.86 -6.84 -71.82
CA LYS A 2 -5.46 -6.77 -73.19
C LYS A 2 -6.20 -8.06 -73.52
N MET A 3 -7.37 -7.97 -74.18
CA MET A 3 -8.18 -9.05 -74.80
C MET A 3 -7.37 -10.22 -75.40
N ILE A 4 -6.80 -11.10 -74.59
CA ILE A 4 -5.94 -12.20 -75.05
C ILE A 4 -6.83 -13.30 -75.61
N GLY A 5 -7.93 -13.62 -74.91
CA GLY A 5 -8.93 -14.59 -75.34
C GLY A 5 -9.63 -14.19 -76.64
N ARG A 6 -10.10 -12.93 -76.77
CA ARG A 6 -10.69 -12.47 -78.05
C ARG A 6 -9.66 -12.30 -79.18
N LYS A 7 -8.40 -11.98 -78.89
CA LYS A 7 -7.34 -11.93 -79.91
C LYS A 7 -6.93 -13.30 -80.41
N THR A 8 -6.80 -14.29 -79.53
CA THR A 8 -6.52 -15.68 -79.92
C THR A 8 -7.71 -16.27 -80.68
N ALA A 9 -8.94 -15.97 -80.25
CA ALA A 9 -10.16 -16.29 -80.99
C ALA A 9 -10.16 -15.68 -82.41
N LEU A 10 -9.77 -14.41 -82.55
CA LEU A 10 -9.65 -13.74 -83.85
C LEU A 10 -8.59 -14.41 -84.75
N ILE A 11 -7.40 -14.71 -84.21
CA ILE A 11 -6.32 -15.37 -84.95
C ILE A 11 -6.76 -16.77 -85.40
N PHE A 12 -7.37 -17.55 -84.50
CA PHE A 12 -7.88 -18.89 -84.81
C PHE A 12 -8.97 -18.83 -85.88
N THR A 13 -9.85 -17.83 -85.81
CA THR A 13 -10.88 -17.57 -86.83
C THR A 13 -10.25 -17.28 -88.19
N VAL A 14 -9.24 -16.40 -88.25
CA VAL A 14 -8.53 -16.05 -89.50
C VAL A 14 -7.81 -17.26 -90.09
N ILE A 15 -7.13 -18.06 -89.26
CA ILE A 15 -6.47 -19.30 -89.69
C ILE A 15 -7.49 -20.30 -90.22
N THR A 16 -8.62 -20.48 -89.54
CA THR A 16 -9.69 -21.40 -89.95
C THR A 16 -10.29 -20.97 -91.30
N ILE A 17 -10.56 -19.67 -91.48
CA ILE A 17 -11.02 -19.09 -92.75
C ILE A 17 -10.01 -19.36 -93.87
N LEU A 18 -8.73 -19.06 -93.65
CA LEU A 18 -7.65 -19.28 -94.64
C LEU A 18 -7.53 -20.77 -95.05
N ILE A 19 -7.61 -21.69 -94.08
CA ILE A 19 -7.58 -23.13 -94.36
C ILE A 19 -8.79 -23.54 -95.21
N THR A 20 -10.00 -23.06 -94.87
CA THR A 20 -11.21 -23.38 -95.66
C THR A 20 -11.23 -22.80 -97.07
N LEU A 21 -10.63 -21.62 -97.28
CA LEU A 21 -10.46 -21.01 -98.61
C LEU A 21 -9.48 -21.81 -99.49
N SER A 22 -8.49 -22.47 -98.89
CA SER A 22 -7.50 -23.28 -99.63
C SER A 22 -8.04 -24.65 -100.05
N LEU A 23 -9.05 -25.16 -99.34
CA LEU A 23 -9.71 -26.43 -99.60
C LEU A 23 -10.95 -26.19 -100.50
N LEU A 24 -10.71 -25.83 -101.76
CA LEU A 24 -11.74 -25.61 -102.80
C LEU A 24 -12.45 -26.92 -103.20
N SER A 25 -13.37 -27.39 -102.36
CA SER A 25 -14.55 -28.19 -102.71
C SER A 25 -15.40 -28.34 -101.44
N TYR A 26 -16.73 -28.36 -101.56
CA TYR A 26 -17.75 -28.47 -100.49
C TYR A 26 -18.32 -27.14 -99.94
N THR A 27 -19.56 -26.84 -100.33
CA THR A 27 -20.36 -25.69 -99.89
C THR A 27 -20.78 -25.76 -98.41
N TRP A 28 -20.75 -26.93 -97.78
CA TRP A 28 -21.17 -27.15 -96.39
C TRP A 28 -20.08 -26.85 -95.34
N THR A 29 -18.80 -26.85 -95.70
CA THR A 29 -17.71 -26.53 -94.76
C THR A 29 -17.65 -25.04 -94.43
N ALA A 30 -17.92 -24.19 -95.42
CA ALA A 30 -17.96 -22.74 -95.27
C ALA A 30 -19.06 -22.28 -94.29
N THR A 31 -20.24 -22.91 -94.32
CA THR A 31 -21.35 -22.58 -93.42
C THR A 31 -21.07 -22.98 -91.98
N VAL A 32 -20.46 -24.15 -91.75
CA VAL A 32 -20.04 -24.59 -90.41
C VAL A 32 -18.96 -23.67 -89.83
N VAL A 33 -18.01 -23.23 -90.65
CA VAL A 33 -16.98 -22.28 -90.21
C VAL A 33 -17.55 -20.90 -89.93
N LEU A 34 -18.46 -20.37 -90.75
CA LEU A 34 -19.14 -19.11 -90.48
C LEU A 34 -19.94 -19.13 -89.17
N LEU A 35 -20.59 -20.27 -88.86
CA LEU A 35 -21.35 -20.45 -87.62
C LEU A 35 -20.47 -20.66 -86.38
N SER A 36 -19.21 -21.07 -86.52
CA SER A 36 -18.30 -21.26 -85.38
C SER A 36 -17.64 -19.96 -84.91
N ILE A 37 -17.56 -18.92 -85.74
CA ILE A 37 -16.95 -17.63 -85.41
C ILE A 37 -17.58 -16.97 -84.17
N PRO A 38 -18.92 -16.83 -84.08
CA PRO A 38 -19.55 -16.22 -82.91
C PRO A 38 -19.30 -17.01 -81.63
N VAL A 39 -19.23 -18.35 -81.73
CA VAL A 39 -18.96 -19.25 -80.60
C VAL A 39 -17.53 -19.09 -80.10
N VAL A 40 -16.55 -19.07 -81.02
CA VAL A 40 -15.13 -18.87 -80.69
C VAL A 40 -14.90 -17.46 -80.11
N TRP A 41 -15.57 -16.44 -80.64
CA TRP A 41 -15.54 -15.08 -80.09
C TRP A 41 -16.16 -14.99 -78.69
N TRP A 42 -17.29 -15.66 -78.46
CA TRP A 42 -17.96 -15.73 -77.16
C TRP A 42 -17.10 -16.44 -76.11
N LEU A 43 -16.52 -17.59 -76.45
CA LEU A 43 -15.55 -18.31 -75.61
C LEU A 43 -14.32 -17.45 -75.27
N GLY A 44 -13.79 -16.71 -76.25
CA GLY A 44 -12.71 -15.75 -76.01
C GLY A 44 -13.08 -14.66 -75.00
N GLY A 45 -14.34 -14.20 -75.03
CA GLY A 45 -14.87 -13.25 -74.04
C GLY A 45 -14.99 -13.83 -72.63
N ILE A 46 -15.37 -15.11 -72.50
CA ILE A 46 -15.41 -15.80 -71.20
C ILE A 46 -14.01 -15.95 -70.62
N ILE A 47 -13.02 -16.30 -71.44
CA ILE A 47 -11.62 -16.40 -71.01
C ILE A 47 -11.11 -15.04 -70.53
N ASP A 48 -11.39 -13.96 -71.26
CA ASP A 48 -11.01 -12.61 -70.85
C ASP A 48 -11.66 -12.21 -69.50
N ASP A 49 -12.94 -12.54 -69.28
CA ASP A 49 -13.63 -12.28 -68.00
C ASP A 49 -13.06 -13.13 -66.85
N ALA A 50 -12.77 -14.40 -67.10
CA ALA A 50 -12.16 -15.30 -66.11
C ALA A 50 -10.74 -14.85 -65.73
N SER A 51 -9.93 -14.42 -66.70
CA SER A 51 -8.59 -13.87 -66.44
C SER A 51 -8.66 -12.58 -65.61
N LEU A 52 -9.62 -11.70 -65.91
CA LEU A 52 -9.80 -10.47 -65.14
C LEU A 52 -10.27 -10.75 -63.70
N LYS A 53 -11.17 -11.71 -63.50
CA LYS A 53 -11.59 -12.16 -62.16
C LYS A 53 -10.44 -12.80 -61.38
N MET A 54 -9.58 -13.58 -62.04
CA MET A 54 -8.39 -14.15 -61.41
C MET A 54 -7.41 -13.06 -60.95
N GLU A 55 -7.13 -12.07 -61.81
CA GLU A 55 -6.30 -10.92 -61.47
C GLU A 55 -6.89 -10.13 -60.27
N GLN A 56 -8.21 -9.93 -60.24
CA GLN A 56 -8.89 -9.30 -59.11
C GLN A 56 -8.82 -10.12 -57.82
N LEU A 57 -8.92 -11.45 -57.91
CA LEU A 57 -8.80 -12.35 -56.77
C LEU A 57 -7.38 -12.34 -56.22
N GLU A 58 -6.37 -12.34 -57.07
CA GLU A 58 -4.95 -12.28 -56.70
C GLU A 58 -4.63 -10.99 -55.93
N ILE A 59 -5.08 -9.84 -56.45
CA ILE A 59 -4.94 -8.55 -55.74
C ILE A 59 -5.69 -8.57 -54.41
N LYS A 60 -6.89 -9.19 -54.36
CA LYS A 60 -7.67 -9.30 -53.12
C LYS A 60 -7.00 -10.21 -52.09
N THR A 61 -6.36 -11.30 -52.51
CA THR A 61 -5.60 -12.18 -51.62
C THR A 61 -4.35 -11.50 -51.09
N GLU A 62 -3.58 -10.82 -51.94
CA GLU A 62 -2.39 -10.06 -51.51
C GLU A 62 -2.75 -8.95 -50.51
N THR A 63 -3.83 -8.21 -50.78
CA THR A 63 -4.29 -7.15 -49.87
C THR A 63 -4.82 -7.70 -48.54
N LEU A 64 -5.45 -8.87 -48.55
CA LEU A 64 -5.92 -9.54 -47.33
C LEU A 64 -4.75 -10.09 -46.50
N GLU A 65 -3.75 -10.68 -47.15
CA GLU A 65 -2.53 -11.16 -46.49
C GLU A 65 -1.78 -10.01 -45.83
N ALA A 66 -1.55 -8.90 -46.54
CA ALA A 66 -0.92 -7.71 -45.98
C ALA A 66 -1.73 -7.07 -44.82
N ALA A 67 -3.06 -7.13 -44.87
CA ALA A 67 -3.91 -6.65 -43.78
C ALA A 67 -3.83 -7.58 -42.55
N ASN A 68 -3.77 -8.89 -42.77
CA ASN A 68 -3.62 -9.88 -41.70
C ASN A 68 -2.25 -9.78 -41.03
N GLU A 69 -1.18 -9.61 -41.80
CA GLU A 69 0.18 -9.39 -41.28
C GLU A 69 0.23 -8.16 -40.37
N LYS A 70 -0.27 -7.01 -40.85
CA LYS A 70 -0.38 -5.78 -40.03
C LYS A 70 -1.24 -5.95 -38.78
N PHE A 71 -2.27 -6.78 -38.85
CA PHE A 71 -3.12 -7.08 -37.71
C PHE A 71 -2.37 -7.92 -36.67
N GLN A 72 -1.59 -8.92 -37.10
CA GLN A 72 -0.75 -9.71 -36.20
C GLN A 72 0.34 -8.85 -35.57
N GLU A 73 1.05 -8.03 -36.35
CA GLU A 73 2.08 -7.11 -35.83
C GLU A 73 1.50 -6.20 -34.73
N LYS A 74 0.35 -5.58 -34.98
CA LYS A 74 -0.31 -4.75 -33.97
C LYS A 74 -0.72 -5.54 -32.74
N LYS A 75 -1.21 -6.76 -32.92
CA LYS A 75 -1.63 -7.62 -31.80
C LYS A 75 -0.43 -7.95 -30.90
N GLU A 76 0.69 -8.35 -31.49
CA GLU A 76 1.93 -8.63 -30.77
C GLU A 76 2.47 -7.38 -30.04
N GLU A 77 2.40 -6.21 -30.69
CA GLU A 77 2.76 -4.93 -30.08
C GLU A 77 1.87 -4.62 -28.86
N TYR A 78 0.55 -4.81 -28.97
CA TYR A 78 -0.38 -4.61 -27.86
C TYR A 78 -0.12 -5.58 -26.70
N GLU A 79 0.07 -6.87 -26.98
CA GLU A 79 0.36 -7.87 -25.95
C GLU A 79 1.66 -7.53 -25.20
N THR A 80 2.71 -7.15 -25.95
CA THR A 80 3.99 -6.72 -25.36
C THR A 80 3.82 -5.47 -24.49
N LEU A 81 3.03 -4.49 -24.93
CA LEU A 81 2.75 -3.29 -24.14
C LEU A 81 2.01 -3.63 -22.84
N LEU A 82 0.99 -4.50 -22.91
CA LEU A 82 0.21 -4.91 -21.75
C LEU A 82 1.05 -5.71 -20.75
N ASP A 83 1.95 -6.57 -21.22
CA ASP A 83 2.84 -7.37 -20.37
C ASP A 83 4.03 -6.55 -19.80
N SER A 84 4.37 -5.42 -20.43
CA SER A 84 5.39 -4.50 -19.90
C SER A 84 4.90 -3.63 -18.73
N LEU A 85 3.58 -3.53 -18.55
CA LEU A 85 2.97 -2.76 -17.46
C LEU A 85 3.05 -3.54 -16.14
N GLU A 86 3.40 -2.86 -15.06
CA GLU A 86 3.37 -3.48 -13.73
C GLU A 86 1.93 -3.86 -13.35
N GLY A 87 1.78 -5.08 -12.83
CA GLY A 87 0.50 -5.63 -12.38
C GLY A 87 -0.28 -6.38 -13.45
N ALA A 88 -1.54 -6.71 -13.13
CA ALA A 88 -2.42 -7.44 -14.03
C ALA A 88 -3.46 -6.49 -14.64
N ILE A 89 -3.70 -6.63 -15.94
CA ILE A 89 -4.75 -5.90 -16.64
C ILE A 89 -5.88 -6.88 -16.90
N PHE A 90 -7.12 -6.41 -16.79
CA PHE A 90 -8.27 -7.22 -17.13
C PHE A 90 -9.30 -6.40 -17.92
N GLN A 91 -10.06 -7.12 -18.75
CA GLN A 91 -11.26 -6.60 -19.39
C GLN A 91 -12.36 -7.62 -19.20
N PHE A 92 -13.50 -7.18 -18.67
CA PHE A 92 -14.70 -7.99 -18.53
C PHE A 92 -15.79 -7.48 -19.47
N SER A 93 -16.32 -8.36 -20.31
CA SER A 93 -17.43 -8.08 -21.22
C SER A 93 -18.73 -8.55 -20.59
N LEU A 94 -19.64 -7.63 -20.29
CA LEU A 94 -20.91 -7.93 -19.62
C LEU A 94 -21.87 -8.70 -20.54
N SER A 95 -21.81 -8.47 -21.86
CA SER A 95 -22.69 -9.12 -22.84
C SER A 95 -22.32 -10.56 -23.13
N SER A 96 -21.01 -10.87 -23.25
CA SER A 96 -20.52 -12.22 -23.53
C SER A 96 -20.13 -12.99 -22.26
N ASN A 97 -20.07 -12.33 -21.10
CA ASN A 97 -19.53 -12.89 -19.86
C ASN A 97 -18.11 -13.44 -20.03
N GLU A 98 -17.32 -12.79 -20.89
CA GLU A 98 -15.94 -13.15 -21.19
C GLU A 98 -14.98 -12.20 -20.47
N MET A 99 -13.87 -12.75 -20.02
CA MET A 99 -12.81 -12.00 -19.36
C MET A 99 -11.50 -12.19 -20.10
N TYR A 100 -10.87 -11.07 -20.46
CA TYR A 100 -9.47 -11.02 -20.84
C TYR A 100 -8.64 -10.61 -19.62
N VAL A 101 -7.42 -11.11 -19.55
CA VAL A 101 -6.44 -10.90 -18.49
C VAL A 101 -5.03 -10.88 -19.09
N SER A 102 -4.15 -10.03 -18.59
CA SER A 102 -2.73 -10.09 -18.95
C SER A 102 -1.98 -11.15 -18.14
N GLU A 103 -0.74 -11.47 -18.55
CA GLU A 103 0.11 -12.46 -17.87
C GLU A 103 0.43 -12.08 -16.42
N GLY A 104 0.46 -10.78 -16.09
CA GLY A 104 0.65 -10.28 -14.72
C GLY A 104 -0.38 -10.81 -13.71
N MET A 105 -1.51 -11.36 -14.17
CA MET A 105 -2.48 -12.03 -13.28
C MET A 105 -1.90 -13.27 -12.59
N LYS A 106 -1.00 -14.00 -13.27
CA LYS A 106 -0.28 -15.15 -12.70
C LYS A 106 0.64 -14.73 -11.55
N GLU A 107 1.24 -13.56 -11.65
CA GLU A 107 2.11 -13.02 -10.60
C GLU A 107 1.31 -12.57 -9.35
N LEU A 108 0.07 -12.10 -9.56
CA LEU A 108 -0.79 -11.64 -8.47
C LEU A 108 -1.50 -12.77 -7.72
N TYR A 109 -1.92 -13.83 -8.41
CA TYR A 109 -2.74 -14.91 -7.84
C TYR A 109 -2.08 -16.30 -7.85
N GLY A 110 -0.94 -16.47 -8.51
CA GLY A 110 -0.13 -17.68 -8.51
C GLY A 110 -0.06 -18.41 -9.86
N PRO A 111 0.87 -19.38 -10.00
CA PRO A 111 1.15 -20.07 -11.27
C PRO A 111 0.01 -20.97 -11.76
N ASP A 112 -0.83 -21.48 -10.85
CA ASP A 112 -2.01 -22.30 -11.19
C ASP A 112 -3.22 -21.46 -11.65
N TYR A 113 -2.96 -20.22 -12.05
CA TYR A 113 -3.93 -19.31 -12.60
C TYR A 113 -4.56 -19.86 -13.89
N THR A 114 -5.89 -19.89 -13.94
CA THR A 114 -6.66 -20.09 -15.17
C THR A 114 -7.79 -19.06 -15.25
N PRO A 115 -8.14 -18.54 -16.45
CA PRO A 115 -9.27 -17.61 -16.62
C PRO A 115 -10.61 -18.18 -16.09
N GLU A 116 -10.75 -19.50 -16.08
CA GLU A 116 -11.91 -20.21 -15.53
C GLU A 116 -11.95 -20.17 -14.00
N ARG A 117 -10.79 -20.31 -13.32
CA ARG A 117 -10.66 -20.15 -11.86
C ARG A 117 -10.91 -18.72 -11.40
N LEU A 118 -10.60 -17.72 -12.23
CA LEU A 118 -10.79 -16.33 -11.88
C LEU A 118 -12.28 -15.93 -11.75
N LYS A 119 -13.24 -16.78 -12.16
CA LYS A 119 -14.65 -16.57 -11.79
C LYS A 119 -14.89 -16.63 -10.27
N ASP A 120 -13.99 -17.29 -9.53
CA ASP A 120 -14.03 -17.45 -8.07
C ASP A 120 -12.95 -16.63 -7.36
N TRP A 121 -12.36 -15.61 -7.99
CA TRP A 121 -11.32 -14.76 -7.37
C TRP A 121 -11.74 -14.16 -6.03
N LYS A 122 -13.05 -13.93 -5.85
CA LYS A 122 -13.67 -13.49 -4.61
C LYS A 122 -13.41 -14.42 -3.42
N ALA A 123 -13.20 -15.71 -3.67
CA ALA A 123 -12.89 -16.70 -2.63
C ALA A 123 -11.50 -16.46 -2.00
N SER A 124 -10.59 -15.80 -2.71
CA SER A 124 -9.26 -15.45 -2.16
C SER A 124 -9.30 -14.20 -1.26
N ILE A 125 -10.35 -13.38 -1.38
CA ILE A 125 -10.48 -12.10 -0.66
C ILE A 125 -10.79 -12.37 0.81
N LEU A 126 -10.08 -11.68 1.70
CA LEU A 126 -10.35 -11.79 3.13
C LEU A 126 -11.79 -11.28 3.46
N PRO A 127 -12.52 -11.93 4.39
CA PRO A 127 -13.91 -11.60 4.71
C PRO A 127 -14.16 -10.10 4.98
N ASP A 128 -13.24 -9.45 5.70
CA ASP A 128 -13.33 -8.03 6.09
C ASP A 128 -13.38 -7.06 4.89
N TYR A 129 -13.00 -7.51 3.70
CA TYR A 129 -12.94 -6.69 2.49
C TYR A 129 -14.06 -7.01 1.47
N GLN A 130 -14.85 -8.07 1.68
CA GLN A 130 -15.88 -8.48 0.72
C GLN A 130 -16.89 -7.37 0.43
N LEU A 131 -17.40 -6.71 1.48
CA LEU A 131 -18.35 -5.59 1.32
C LEU A 131 -17.78 -4.44 0.50
N LYS A 132 -16.51 -4.06 0.73
CA LYS A 132 -15.86 -2.98 -0.02
C LYS A 132 -15.69 -3.32 -1.50
N VAL A 133 -15.42 -4.58 -1.80
CA VAL A 133 -15.28 -5.07 -3.18
C VAL A 133 -16.64 -5.14 -3.88
N GLU A 134 -17.69 -5.54 -3.17
CA GLU A 134 -19.06 -5.49 -3.69
C GLU A 134 -19.51 -4.05 -4.00
N GLU A 135 -19.26 -3.11 -3.09
CA GLU A 135 -19.51 -1.68 -3.33
C GLU A 135 -18.72 -1.17 -4.55
N HIS A 136 -17.46 -1.59 -4.70
CA HIS A 136 -16.65 -1.27 -5.87
C HIS A 136 -17.29 -1.76 -7.17
N GLU A 137 -17.75 -3.01 -7.22
CA GLU A 137 -18.41 -3.58 -8.40
C GLU A 137 -19.73 -2.87 -8.72
N GLN A 138 -20.55 -2.55 -7.70
CA GLN A 138 -21.81 -1.84 -7.91
C GLN A 138 -21.59 -0.47 -8.55
N ARG A 139 -20.53 0.25 -8.15
CA ARG A 139 -20.17 1.54 -8.77
C ARG A 139 -19.78 1.38 -10.24
N LEU A 140 -19.02 0.34 -10.57
CA LEU A 140 -18.65 0.04 -11.96
C LEU A 140 -19.88 -0.27 -12.82
N LEU A 141 -20.82 -1.08 -12.30
CA LEU A 141 -22.08 -1.38 -12.98
C LEU A 141 -22.97 -0.14 -13.14
N ALA A 142 -22.88 0.81 -12.22
CA ALA A 142 -23.57 2.10 -12.31
C ALA A 142 -22.88 3.10 -13.27
N GLY A 143 -21.79 2.72 -13.93
CA GLY A 143 -21.06 3.59 -14.86
C GLY A 143 -20.02 4.51 -14.21
N GLU A 144 -19.71 4.33 -12.92
CA GLU A 144 -18.69 5.09 -12.21
C GLU A 144 -17.35 4.34 -12.19
N SER A 145 -16.25 5.01 -12.59
CA SER A 145 -14.91 4.51 -12.31
C SER A 145 -14.70 4.36 -10.80
N SER A 146 -14.03 3.28 -10.39
CA SER A 146 -13.85 2.96 -8.98
C SER A 146 -12.44 2.44 -8.70
N LYS A 147 -12.00 2.66 -7.47
CA LYS A 147 -10.73 2.17 -6.94
C LYS A 147 -10.99 1.49 -5.60
N VAL A 148 -10.42 0.31 -5.40
CA VAL A 148 -10.51 -0.43 -4.14
C VAL A 148 -9.16 -1.03 -3.78
N GLU A 149 -8.86 -1.11 -2.48
CA GLU A 149 -7.69 -1.78 -1.92
C GLU A 149 -8.19 -2.86 -0.96
N PHE A 150 -7.75 -4.11 -1.14
CA PHE A 150 -8.18 -5.26 -0.36
C PHE A 150 -7.05 -6.28 -0.16
N GLU A 151 -7.20 -7.15 0.82
CA GLU A 151 -6.28 -8.26 1.03
C GLU A 151 -6.81 -9.56 0.43
N ILE A 152 -5.88 -10.35 -0.13
CA ILE A 152 -6.12 -11.71 -0.57
C ILE A 152 -5.19 -12.70 0.14
N VAL A 153 -5.56 -13.97 0.13
CA VAL A 153 -4.67 -15.09 0.47
C VAL A 153 -4.10 -15.68 -0.82
N HIS A 154 -2.83 -15.38 -1.10
CA HIS A 154 -2.06 -15.99 -2.17
C HIS A 154 -1.67 -17.44 -1.80
N PRO A 155 -1.79 -18.41 -2.72
CA PRO A 155 -1.53 -19.82 -2.44
C PRO A 155 -0.12 -20.11 -1.93
N GLU A 156 0.89 -19.38 -2.42
CA GLU A 156 2.31 -19.60 -2.08
C GLU A 156 2.93 -18.52 -1.19
N GLN A 157 2.39 -17.29 -1.21
CA GLN A 157 3.04 -16.10 -0.63
C GLN A 157 2.29 -15.59 0.61
N GLY A 158 1.16 -16.22 0.97
CA GLY A 158 0.35 -15.78 2.10
C GLY A 158 -0.43 -14.50 1.77
N ARG A 159 -0.51 -13.57 2.72
CA ARG A 159 -1.35 -12.37 2.55
C ARG A 159 -0.72 -11.38 1.59
N LYS A 160 -1.49 -10.91 0.61
CA LYS A 160 -1.10 -9.84 -0.33
C LYS A 160 -2.13 -8.73 -0.33
N TRP A 161 -1.66 -7.50 -0.46
CA TRP A 161 -2.51 -6.35 -0.68
C TRP A 161 -2.64 -6.06 -2.17
N ILE A 162 -3.87 -6.03 -2.66
CA ILE A 162 -4.20 -5.76 -4.06
C ILE A 162 -4.94 -4.43 -4.15
N MET A 163 -4.52 -3.61 -5.11
CA MET A 163 -5.23 -2.40 -5.51
C MET A 163 -5.85 -2.62 -6.87
N GLN A 164 -7.17 -2.56 -6.95
CA GLN A 164 -7.90 -2.64 -8.21
C GLN A 164 -8.40 -1.25 -8.61
N ILE A 165 -8.12 -0.86 -9.84
CA ILE A 165 -8.63 0.37 -10.47
C ILE A 165 -9.36 -0.06 -11.72
N ALA A 166 -10.63 0.30 -11.84
CA ALA A 166 -11.45 -0.12 -12.96
C ALA A 166 -12.34 1.02 -13.46
N THR A 167 -12.62 1.00 -14.76
CA THR A 167 -13.43 1.97 -15.47
C THR A 167 -14.43 1.24 -16.37
N PRO A 168 -15.73 1.56 -16.25
CA PRO A 168 -16.74 1.03 -17.16
C PRO A 168 -16.68 1.72 -18.53
N ILE A 169 -17.00 0.98 -19.57
CA ILE A 169 -17.18 1.44 -20.94
C ILE A 169 -18.64 1.25 -21.30
N ALA A 170 -19.33 2.36 -21.53
CA ALA A 170 -20.71 2.37 -21.99
C ALA A 170 -20.79 2.32 -23.52
N ASP A 171 -21.88 1.79 -24.04
CA ASP A 171 -22.24 1.91 -25.45
C ASP A 171 -22.88 3.27 -25.78
N ASN A 172 -23.37 3.42 -27.01
CA ASN A 172 -24.01 4.65 -27.47
C ASN A 172 -25.35 4.94 -26.78
N ASP A 173 -25.98 3.93 -26.15
CA ASP A 173 -27.25 4.07 -25.44
C ASP A 173 -27.04 4.37 -23.94
N GLY A 174 -25.77 4.42 -23.50
CA GLY A 174 -25.38 4.73 -22.12
C GLY A 174 -25.31 3.50 -21.21
N GLU A 175 -25.51 2.30 -21.74
CA GLU A 175 -25.47 1.06 -20.99
C GLU A 175 -24.03 0.54 -20.88
N VAL A 176 -23.62 0.12 -19.68
CA VAL A 176 -22.27 -0.39 -19.45
C VAL A 176 -22.12 -1.75 -20.15
N THR A 177 -21.21 -1.83 -21.12
CA THR A 177 -20.97 -3.05 -21.91
C THR A 177 -19.68 -3.77 -21.52
N LYS A 178 -18.67 -3.02 -21.08
CA LYS A 178 -17.37 -3.57 -20.65
C LYS A 178 -16.87 -2.88 -19.41
N ILE A 179 -16.04 -3.57 -18.66
CA ILE A 179 -15.25 -3.02 -17.55
C ILE A 179 -13.80 -3.30 -17.87
N ILE A 180 -12.97 -2.26 -17.93
CA ILE A 180 -11.52 -2.39 -18.08
C ILE A 180 -10.86 -1.97 -16.78
N GLY A 181 -9.77 -2.62 -16.40
CA GLY A 181 -9.07 -2.25 -15.19
C GLY A 181 -7.70 -2.86 -15.06
N GLN A 182 -7.01 -2.44 -14.02
CA GLN A 182 -5.75 -3.00 -13.59
C GLN A 182 -5.81 -3.38 -12.11
N MET A 183 -5.01 -4.37 -11.76
CA MET A 183 -4.73 -4.82 -10.40
C MET A 183 -3.24 -4.68 -10.15
N LEU A 184 -2.87 -4.11 -9.01
CA LEU A 184 -1.48 -3.89 -8.61
C LEU A 184 -1.24 -4.55 -7.25
N ASP A 185 -0.10 -5.21 -7.12
CA ASP A 185 0.42 -5.62 -5.81
C ASP A 185 0.94 -4.38 -5.09
N ILE A 186 0.27 -4.01 -4.02
CA ILE A 186 0.65 -2.88 -3.17
C ILE A 186 1.13 -3.35 -1.79
N THR A 187 1.50 -4.63 -1.65
CA THR A 187 1.95 -5.24 -0.38
C THR A 187 3.14 -4.49 0.17
N SER A 188 4.21 -4.29 -0.60
CA SER A 188 5.40 -3.55 -0.16
C SER A 188 5.07 -2.11 0.27
N ARG A 189 4.16 -1.43 -0.45
CA ARG A 189 3.70 -0.08 -0.09
C ARG A 189 2.97 -0.09 1.26
N LYS A 190 2.06 -1.05 1.47
CA LYS A 190 1.29 -1.18 2.72
C LYS A 190 2.15 -1.58 3.91
N THR A 191 3.10 -2.49 3.71
CA THR A 191 4.08 -2.86 4.73
C THR A 191 4.91 -1.64 5.15
N LEU A 192 5.45 -0.90 4.18
CA LEU A 192 6.22 0.32 4.47
C LEU A 192 5.36 1.40 5.13
N GLU A 193 4.11 1.62 4.69
CA GLU A 193 3.17 2.53 5.35
C GLU A 193 2.94 2.13 6.83
N ASN A 194 2.85 0.83 7.12
CA ASN A 194 2.66 0.34 8.47
C ASN A 194 3.93 0.49 9.32
N GLU A 195 5.09 0.16 8.79
CA GLU A 195 6.39 0.37 9.44
C GLU A 195 6.63 1.85 9.74
N LEU A 196 6.34 2.75 8.79
CA LEU A 196 6.43 4.19 9.00
C LEU A 196 5.47 4.68 10.08
N LYS A 197 4.25 4.12 10.16
CA LYS A 197 3.32 4.42 11.25
C LYS A 197 3.85 3.95 12.60
N GLN A 198 4.43 2.75 12.66
CA GLN A 198 5.05 2.22 13.87
C GLN A 198 6.20 3.13 14.33
N MET A 199 7.18 3.41 13.46
CA MET A 199 8.28 4.34 13.75
C MET A 199 7.80 5.76 14.12
N ALA A 200 6.69 6.23 13.54
CA ALA A 200 6.17 7.56 13.83
C ALA A 200 5.51 7.67 15.22
N PHE A 201 5.01 6.58 15.80
CA PHE A 201 4.18 6.61 17.01
C PHE A 201 4.68 5.74 18.16
N TYR A 202 5.65 4.87 17.94
CA TYR A 202 6.18 3.95 18.94
C TYR A 202 7.71 4.09 19.04
N ASP A 203 8.25 3.74 20.19
CA ASP A 203 9.69 3.65 20.47
C ASP A 203 10.23 2.30 19.99
N GLU A 204 11.25 2.31 19.15
CA GLU A 204 11.77 1.09 18.50
C GLU A 204 12.36 0.08 19.49
N LEU A 205 12.83 0.53 20.67
CA LEU A 205 13.44 -0.35 21.64
C LEU A 205 12.39 -1.03 22.53
N THR A 206 11.41 -0.27 23.01
CA THR A 206 10.45 -0.74 24.03
C THR A 206 9.06 -1.05 23.48
N ASP A 207 8.78 -0.73 22.22
CA ASP A 207 7.45 -0.84 21.58
C ASP A 207 6.36 0.00 22.29
N LEU A 208 6.78 0.90 23.20
CA LEU A 208 5.86 1.81 23.87
C LEU A 208 5.52 2.98 22.95
N PRO A 209 4.32 3.58 23.10
CA PRO A 209 4.02 4.89 22.55
C PRO A 209 5.17 5.89 22.77
N ASN A 210 5.60 6.55 21.70
CA ASN A 210 6.63 7.59 21.78
C ASN A 210 6.02 8.93 22.20
N ARG A 211 6.88 9.95 22.39
CA ARG A 211 6.48 11.33 22.73
C ARG A 211 5.31 11.86 21.87
N LYS A 212 5.32 11.62 20.56
CA LYS A 212 4.27 12.12 19.65
C LYS A 212 2.94 11.42 19.88
N SER A 213 2.95 10.12 20.17
CA SER A 213 1.76 9.37 20.51
C SER A 213 1.19 9.79 21.87
N LEU A 214 2.05 9.94 22.89
CA LEU A 214 1.64 10.44 24.20
C LEU A 214 0.91 11.79 24.09
N TYR A 215 1.50 12.76 23.40
CA TYR A 215 0.93 14.10 23.33
C TYR A 215 -0.47 14.07 22.73
N ARG A 216 -0.70 13.24 21.72
CA ARG A 216 -2.04 13.05 21.16
C ARG A 216 -3.03 12.45 22.16
N HIS A 217 -2.60 11.53 23.02
CA HIS A 217 -3.45 10.95 24.05
C HIS A 217 -3.78 11.97 25.14
N ILE A 218 -2.82 12.77 25.60
CA ILE A 218 -3.07 13.84 26.57
C ILE A 218 -4.07 14.87 26.01
N GLU A 219 -3.91 15.29 24.74
CA GLU A 219 -4.87 16.22 24.11
C GLU A 219 -6.28 15.63 24.04
N LYS A 220 -6.41 14.32 23.79
CA LYS A 220 -7.71 13.63 23.83
C LYS A 220 -8.27 13.56 25.25
N ALA A 221 -7.45 13.23 26.24
CA ALA A 221 -7.84 13.19 27.65
C ALA A 221 -8.33 14.56 28.11
N LEU A 222 -7.57 15.64 27.83
CA LEU A 222 -7.98 17.03 28.09
C LEU A 222 -9.35 17.35 27.46
N ALA A 223 -9.57 17.00 26.20
CA ALA A 223 -10.84 17.25 25.53
C ALA A 223 -12.01 16.46 26.14
N ARG A 224 -11.78 15.21 26.58
CA ARG A 224 -12.78 14.37 27.27
C ARG A 224 -13.08 14.90 28.66
N SER A 225 -12.04 15.16 29.45
CA SER A 225 -12.12 15.68 30.81
C SER A 225 -12.82 17.04 30.88
N LYS A 226 -12.55 17.95 29.94
CA LYS A 226 -13.28 19.24 29.84
C LYS A 226 -14.78 19.06 29.61
N ARG A 227 -15.18 18.01 28.88
CA ARG A 227 -16.60 17.73 28.57
C ARG A 227 -17.32 17.01 29.71
N HIS A 228 -16.63 16.07 30.35
CA HIS A 228 -17.24 15.12 31.29
C HIS A 228 -16.86 15.40 32.76
N GLN A 229 -16.05 16.42 33.02
CA GLN A 229 -15.52 16.76 34.35
C GLN A 229 -14.75 15.61 35.02
N HIS A 230 -14.06 14.79 34.22
CA HIS A 230 -13.16 13.74 34.72
C HIS A 230 -11.78 14.30 35.01
N THR A 231 -11.16 13.78 36.06
CA THR A 231 -9.73 14.01 36.37
C THR A 231 -8.88 12.99 35.63
N PHE A 232 -7.62 13.35 35.39
CA PHE A 232 -6.58 12.42 34.96
C PHE A 232 -5.24 12.87 35.55
N SER A 233 -4.28 11.96 35.62
CA SER A 233 -2.97 12.22 36.21
C SER A 233 -1.87 11.85 35.24
N LEU A 234 -0.78 12.63 35.27
CA LEU A 234 0.46 12.32 34.58
C LEU A 234 1.53 11.95 35.60
N MET A 235 2.22 10.87 35.35
CA MET A 235 3.37 10.42 36.14
C MET A 235 4.62 10.47 35.26
N PHE A 236 5.54 11.38 35.56
CA PHE A 236 6.86 11.45 34.95
C PHE A 236 7.83 10.59 35.76
N ILE A 237 8.55 9.71 35.07
CA ILE A 237 9.42 8.69 35.67
C ILE A 237 10.79 8.77 35.01
N ASP A 238 11.84 8.79 35.83
CA ASP A 238 13.24 8.70 35.41
C ASP A 238 13.93 7.57 36.17
N LEU A 239 14.76 6.78 35.47
CA LEU A 239 15.54 5.71 36.08
C LEU A 239 16.82 6.27 36.71
N ASP A 240 16.92 6.14 38.03
CA ASP A 240 18.05 6.65 38.78
C ASP A 240 19.36 5.95 38.38
N ASP A 241 20.39 6.71 38.05
CA ASP A 241 21.72 6.18 37.75
C ASP A 241 21.76 5.18 36.56
N PHE A 242 20.79 5.22 35.64
CA PHE A 242 20.78 4.39 34.43
C PHE A 242 22.09 4.50 33.62
N LYS A 243 22.67 5.70 33.57
CA LYS A 243 23.98 5.92 32.93
C LYS A 243 25.09 5.04 33.52
N ILE A 244 25.09 4.79 34.83
CA ILE A 244 26.08 3.93 35.49
C ILE A 244 25.97 2.49 34.97
N VAL A 245 24.75 2.01 34.72
CA VAL A 245 24.53 0.69 34.12
C VAL A 245 25.13 0.64 32.72
N ASN A 246 24.83 1.62 31.86
CA ASN A 246 25.41 1.70 30.52
C ASN A 246 26.95 1.74 30.55
N ASP A 247 27.52 2.59 31.40
CA ASP A 247 28.97 2.78 31.49
C ASP A 247 29.69 1.54 32.04
N THR A 248 29.03 0.76 32.92
CA THR A 248 29.64 -0.40 33.61
C THR A 248 29.35 -1.73 32.91
N MET A 249 28.21 -1.85 32.23
CA MET A 249 27.69 -3.12 31.69
C MET A 249 27.51 -3.09 30.16
N GLY A 250 27.63 -1.92 29.52
CA GLY A 250 27.47 -1.72 28.09
C GLY A 250 26.03 -1.33 27.71
N HIS A 251 25.90 -0.72 26.53
CA HIS A 251 24.61 -0.25 26.01
C HIS A 251 23.59 -1.38 25.81
N ASP A 252 24.01 -2.55 25.32
CA ASP A 252 23.12 -3.70 25.16
C ASP A 252 22.48 -4.13 26.50
N ALA A 253 23.23 -4.02 27.61
CA ALA A 253 22.71 -4.30 28.95
C ALA A 253 21.71 -3.23 29.42
N GLY A 254 21.96 -1.96 29.09
CA GLY A 254 21.00 -0.88 29.33
C GLY A 254 19.71 -1.05 28.53
N ASP A 255 19.81 -1.50 27.28
CA ASP A 255 18.66 -1.78 26.43
C ASP A 255 17.80 -2.94 26.98
N MET A 256 18.46 -4.00 27.48
CA MET A 256 17.77 -5.08 28.18
C MET A 256 17.12 -4.60 29.49
N LEU A 257 17.81 -3.74 30.24
CA LEU A 257 17.27 -3.16 31.47
C LEU A 257 15.99 -2.37 31.18
N LEU A 258 16.00 -1.52 30.14
CA LEU A 258 14.83 -0.73 29.76
C LEU A 258 13.63 -1.61 29.40
N LYS A 259 13.84 -2.69 28.64
CA LYS A 259 12.77 -3.66 28.32
C LYS A 259 12.18 -4.31 29.57
N GLU A 260 13.03 -4.71 30.51
CA GLU A 260 12.59 -5.33 31.76
C GLU A 260 11.86 -4.32 32.68
N VAL A 261 12.33 -3.07 32.73
CA VAL A 261 11.64 -1.98 33.43
C VAL A 261 10.25 -1.77 32.85
N VAL A 262 10.11 -1.74 31.52
CA VAL A 262 8.80 -1.64 30.86
C VAL A 262 7.88 -2.81 31.22
N SER A 263 8.41 -4.03 31.28
CA SER A 263 7.62 -5.18 31.74
C SER A 263 7.09 -4.97 33.16
N ARG A 264 7.94 -4.52 34.08
CA ARG A 264 7.56 -4.27 35.48
C ARG A 264 6.60 -3.10 35.65
N LEU A 265 6.74 -2.06 34.83
CA LEU A 265 5.80 -0.94 34.78
C LEU A 265 4.42 -1.41 34.32
N ASN A 266 4.34 -2.19 33.23
CA ASN A 266 3.08 -2.77 32.75
C ASN A 266 2.41 -3.66 33.80
N GLU A 267 3.16 -4.48 34.53
CA GLU A 267 2.63 -5.29 35.64
C GLU A 267 2.12 -4.46 36.83
N SER A 268 2.53 -3.19 36.92
CA SER A 268 2.23 -2.30 38.04
C SER A 268 1.07 -1.35 37.76
N ILE A 269 0.46 -1.38 36.57
CA ILE A 269 -0.63 -0.49 36.15
C ILE A 269 -1.78 -1.28 35.51
N ARG A 270 -2.87 -0.61 35.14
CA ARG A 270 -4.03 -1.23 34.48
C ARG A 270 -3.81 -1.29 32.96
N GLU A 271 -4.57 -2.14 32.26
CA GLU A 271 -4.45 -2.31 30.80
C GLU A 271 -4.87 -1.04 30.04
N GLU A 272 -5.78 -0.25 30.60
CA GLU A 272 -6.23 1.02 30.05
C GLU A 272 -5.25 2.19 30.24
N ASP A 273 -4.27 2.05 31.14
CA ASP A 273 -3.28 3.09 31.44
C ASP A 273 -2.23 3.16 30.33
N LEU A 274 -1.80 4.37 29.97
CA LEU A 274 -0.89 4.58 28.85
C LEU A 274 0.53 4.88 29.32
N ILE A 275 1.45 3.92 29.19
CA ILE A 275 2.89 4.15 29.36
C ILE A 275 3.47 4.64 28.04
N SER A 276 4.31 5.66 28.09
CA SER A 276 5.05 6.17 26.94
C SER A 276 6.52 6.37 27.30
N ARG A 277 7.42 6.11 26.34
CA ARG A 277 8.84 6.44 26.48
C ARG A 277 9.14 7.75 25.75
N ILE A 278 9.75 8.70 26.45
CA ILE A 278 9.97 10.06 25.97
C ILE A 278 11.35 10.25 25.35
N GLY A 279 12.31 9.45 25.82
CA GLY A 279 13.68 9.36 25.33
C GLY A 279 14.59 8.85 26.44
N GLY A 280 15.69 8.18 26.09
CA GLY A 280 16.66 7.69 27.09
C GLY A 280 16.02 6.80 28.16
N ASP A 281 16.10 7.24 29.40
CA ASP A 281 15.57 6.62 30.61
C ASP A 281 14.29 7.29 31.15
N GLU A 282 13.63 8.12 30.34
CA GLU A 282 12.44 8.88 30.75
C GLU A 282 11.16 8.23 30.22
N PHE A 283 10.20 8.05 31.13
CA PHE A 283 8.87 7.52 30.85
C PHE A 283 7.80 8.48 31.38
N ILE A 284 6.66 8.53 30.70
CA ILE A 284 5.45 9.18 31.22
C ILE A 284 4.30 8.18 31.18
N VAL A 285 3.55 8.10 32.27
CA VAL A 285 2.32 7.31 32.35
C VAL A 285 1.13 8.26 32.49
N LEU A 286 0.10 8.06 31.65
CA LEU A 286 -1.18 8.76 31.71
C LEU A 286 -2.24 7.84 32.31
N PHE A 287 -2.87 8.30 33.38
CA PHE A 287 -3.95 7.63 34.09
C PHE A 287 -5.24 8.44 33.95
N GLU A 288 -6.23 7.91 33.22
CA GLU A 288 -7.57 8.53 33.13
C GLU A 288 -8.44 8.08 34.32
N GLU A 289 -9.35 8.94 34.80
CA GLU A 289 -10.35 8.60 35.83
C GLU A 289 -9.79 8.05 37.15
N THR A 290 -8.60 8.51 37.55
CA THR A 290 -7.93 8.04 38.77
C THR A 290 -7.93 9.12 39.86
N CYS A 291 -8.17 8.73 41.12
CA CYS A 291 -8.11 9.65 42.26
C CYS A 291 -6.68 9.75 42.83
N LYS A 292 -6.46 10.73 43.71
CA LYS A 292 -5.13 10.97 44.29
C LYS A 292 -4.59 9.77 45.05
N GLU A 293 -5.41 9.16 45.90
CA GLU A 293 -5.04 8.02 46.73
C GLU A 293 -4.67 6.79 45.88
N GLU A 294 -5.36 6.59 44.75
CA GLU A 294 -5.03 5.54 43.79
C GLU A 294 -3.67 5.80 43.13
N ILE A 295 -3.38 7.04 42.72
CA ILE A 295 -2.08 7.39 42.13
C ILE A 295 -0.94 7.22 43.12
N GLU A 296 -1.13 7.62 44.38
CA GLU A 296 -0.14 7.40 45.45
C GLU A 296 0.14 5.90 45.62
N SER A 297 -0.90 5.07 45.65
CA SER A 297 -0.75 3.60 45.74
C SER A 297 -0.06 3.00 44.51
N ILE A 298 -0.36 3.48 43.30
CA ILE A 298 0.29 3.04 42.07
C ILE A 298 1.76 3.43 42.06
N ALA A 299 2.10 4.65 42.48
CA ALA A 299 3.48 5.13 42.55
C ALA A 299 4.33 4.30 43.52
N GLU A 300 3.79 3.99 44.71
CA GLU A 300 4.45 3.11 45.69
C GLU A 300 4.68 1.71 45.12
N ARG A 301 3.65 1.12 44.50
CA ARG A 301 3.76 -0.18 43.85
C ARG A 301 4.83 -0.20 42.76
N ILE A 302 4.88 0.82 41.91
CA ILE A 302 5.90 0.97 40.86
C ILE A 302 7.30 1.03 41.48
N LEU A 303 7.51 1.87 42.50
CA LEU A 303 8.81 1.99 43.18
C LEU A 303 9.28 0.65 43.75
N GLU A 304 8.41 -0.07 44.47
CA GLU A 304 8.74 -1.37 45.05
C GLU A 304 9.07 -2.43 43.99
N ARG A 305 8.28 -2.48 42.91
CA ARG A 305 8.45 -3.49 41.85
C ARG A 305 9.71 -3.23 41.04
N VAL A 306 9.96 -1.98 40.68
CA VAL A 306 11.12 -1.61 39.86
C VAL A 306 12.42 -1.67 40.66
N ALA A 307 12.39 -1.47 41.98
CA ALA A 307 13.58 -1.61 42.84
C ALA A 307 14.06 -3.07 43.03
N MET A 308 13.28 -4.08 42.60
CA MET A 308 13.73 -5.48 42.67
C MET A 308 14.98 -5.70 41.79
N PRO A 309 15.92 -6.60 42.15
CA PRO A 309 17.11 -6.85 41.35
C PRO A 309 16.79 -7.29 39.91
N TYR A 310 17.61 -6.84 38.95
CA TYR A 310 17.54 -7.21 37.55
C TYR A 310 18.64 -8.20 37.24
N LYS A 311 18.29 -9.32 36.61
CA LYS A 311 19.27 -10.28 36.10
C LYS A 311 19.51 -9.98 34.63
N ILE A 312 20.63 -9.31 34.34
CA ILE A 312 21.02 -8.96 32.97
C ILE A 312 22.28 -9.75 32.63
N ASN A 313 22.12 -10.74 31.75
CA ASN A 313 23.15 -11.75 31.48
C ASN A 313 23.54 -12.51 32.76
N GLU A 314 24.81 -12.48 33.15
CA GLU A 314 25.34 -13.11 34.38
C GLU A 314 25.53 -12.13 35.54
N LYS A 315 25.09 -10.87 35.39
CA LYS A 315 25.27 -9.81 36.39
C LYS A 315 23.94 -9.37 36.97
N GLU A 316 23.97 -8.92 38.21
CA GLU A 316 22.85 -8.26 38.86
C GLU A 316 22.99 -6.74 38.74
N ALA A 317 21.92 -6.08 38.35
CA ALA A 317 21.80 -4.63 38.38
C ALA A 317 20.66 -4.23 39.32
N ASN A 318 20.85 -3.17 40.08
CA ASN A 318 19.81 -2.58 40.92
C ASN A 318 19.62 -1.15 40.45
N ILE A 319 18.38 -0.81 40.10
CA ILE A 319 18.00 0.54 39.72
C ILE A 319 16.78 0.95 40.52
N SER A 320 16.65 2.24 40.81
CA SER A 320 15.47 2.84 41.40
C SER A 320 14.85 3.85 40.45
N LEU A 321 13.70 4.40 40.83
CA LEU A 321 13.02 5.44 40.06
C LEU A 321 12.87 6.72 40.88
N SER A 322 12.95 7.83 40.17
CA SER A 322 12.43 9.11 40.65
C SER A 322 11.13 9.41 39.91
N ILE A 323 10.06 9.67 40.67
CA ILE A 323 8.72 9.83 40.12
C ILE A 323 8.14 11.20 40.50
N GLY A 324 7.58 11.89 39.53
CA GLY A 324 6.83 13.12 39.72
C GLY A 324 5.43 13.00 39.15
N VAL A 325 4.45 13.60 39.82
CA VAL A 325 3.04 13.46 39.44
C VAL A 325 2.39 14.83 39.35
N SER A 326 1.60 15.06 38.31
CA SER A 326 0.66 16.19 38.21
C SER A 326 -0.74 15.68 37.92
N MET A 327 -1.75 16.41 38.37
CA MET A 327 -3.16 16.04 38.27
C MET A 327 -3.97 17.13 37.57
N TYR A 328 -4.72 16.76 36.53
CA TYR A 328 -5.68 17.65 35.90
C TYR A 328 -7.00 17.66 36.70
N PRO A 329 -7.61 18.84 36.94
CA PRO A 329 -7.20 20.17 36.50
C PRO A 329 -6.33 20.95 37.50
N ASP A 330 -6.14 20.43 38.72
CA ASP A 330 -5.58 21.19 39.85
C ASP A 330 -4.13 21.66 39.61
N ASP A 331 -3.34 20.86 38.91
CA ASP A 331 -1.93 21.13 38.60
C ASP A 331 -1.74 21.63 37.16
N GLY A 332 -2.80 21.97 36.42
CA GLY A 332 -2.68 22.53 35.07
C GLY A 332 -3.86 22.23 34.15
N GLU A 333 -4.12 23.11 33.19
CA GLU A 333 -5.25 23.01 32.25
C GLU A 333 -4.86 22.69 30.79
N ASP A 334 -3.55 22.57 30.54
CA ASP A 334 -2.97 22.24 29.24
C ASP A 334 -1.84 21.21 29.37
N LYS A 335 -1.54 20.57 28.24
CA LYS A 335 -0.57 19.48 28.13
C LYS A 335 0.84 19.90 28.57
N ASP A 336 1.30 21.08 28.15
CA ASP A 336 2.68 21.50 28.38
C ASP A 336 2.90 21.81 29.87
N THR A 337 1.95 22.49 30.50
CA THR A 337 1.97 22.79 31.94
C THR A 337 1.94 21.54 32.80
N LEU A 338 1.06 20.58 32.50
CA LEU A 338 0.96 19.34 33.27
C LEU A 338 2.24 18.50 33.18
N ILE A 339 2.86 18.41 32.00
CA ILE A 339 4.14 17.70 31.82
C ILE A 339 5.25 18.41 32.59
N GLU A 340 5.35 19.74 32.49
CA GLU A 340 6.35 20.53 33.20
C GLU A 340 6.23 20.35 34.72
N HIS A 341 5.03 20.42 35.27
CA HIS A 341 4.81 20.23 36.71
C HIS A 341 5.14 18.82 37.19
N ALA A 342 4.83 17.78 36.40
CA ALA A 342 5.24 16.41 36.71
C ALA A 342 6.77 16.26 36.69
N ASP A 343 7.45 16.86 35.71
CA ASP A 343 8.92 16.86 35.62
C ASP A 343 9.56 17.58 36.83
N GLN A 344 9.06 18.75 37.22
CA GLN A 344 9.53 19.48 38.40
C GLN A 344 9.41 18.65 39.69
N ALA A 345 8.28 17.95 39.86
CA ALA A 345 8.07 17.06 41.00
C ALA A 345 9.03 15.86 40.97
N MET A 346 9.27 15.28 39.80
CA MET A 346 10.18 14.16 39.59
C MET A 346 11.63 14.57 39.90
N TYR A 347 12.03 15.73 39.41
CA TYR A 347 13.32 16.33 39.70
C TYR A 347 13.48 16.52 41.20
N PHE A 348 12.47 17.04 41.90
CA PHE A 348 12.53 17.17 43.35
C PHE A 348 12.72 15.81 44.05
N ALA A 349 12.05 14.75 43.59
CA ALA A 349 12.26 13.38 44.09
C ALA A 349 13.70 12.90 43.88
N LYS A 350 14.25 13.11 42.68
CA LYS A 350 15.62 12.74 42.29
C LYS A 350 16.68 13.43 43.15
N PHE A 351 16.47 14.69 43.46
CA PHE A 351 17.40 15.46 44.30
C PHE A 351 17.23 15.23 45.79
N ASN A 352 16.07 14.72 46.23
CA ASN A 352 15.75 14.54 47.65
C ASN A 352 15.92 13.08 48.11
N GLY A 353 16.81 12.33 47.46
CA GLY A 353 17.20 10.99 47.90
C GLY A 353 16.92 9.87 46.91
N LYS A 354 16.34 10.17 45.72
CA LYS A 354 15.98 9.17 44.70
C LYS A 354 14.97 8.15 45.23
N ASN A 355 14.63 7.13 44.45
CA ASN A 355 13.75 6.02 44.88
C ASN A 355 12.48 6.48 45.61
N SER A 356 11.82 7.52 45.09
CA SER A 356 10.67 8.12 45.73
C SER A 356 9.78 8.81 44.71
N TYR A 357 8.54 9.08 45.11
CA TYR A 357 7.60 9.86 44.32
C TYR A 357 7.26 11.19 45.00
N LYS A 358 6.87 12.16 44.19
CA LYS A 358 6.35 13.46 44.63
C LYS A 358 5.17 13.88 43.79
N LEU A 359 4.09 14.26 44.45
CA LEU A 359 3.03 15.03 43.82
C LEU A 359 3.51 16.47 43.65
N TYR A 360 3.17 17.07 42.53
CA TYR A 360 3.39 18.49 42.30
C TYR A 360 2.65 19.30 43.35
N THR A 361 3.31 20.36 43.83
CA THR A 361 2.68 21.42 44.58
C THR A 361 3.32 22.74 44.15
N PRO A 362 2.59 23.87 44.15
CA PRO A 362 3.14 25.18 43.78
C PRO A 362 4.37 25.60 44.60
N ASP A 363 4.53 25.07 45.82
CA ASP A 363 5.71 25.34 46.67
C ASP A 363 7.00 24.70 46.12
N LEU A 364 6.89 23.65 45.29
CA LEU A 364 8.04 22.97 44.68
C LEU A 364 8.69 23.84 43.60
N SER A 365 7.92 24.55 42.78
CA SER A 365 8.47 25.48 41.77
C SER A 365 9.29 26.59 42.41
N ASP A 366 8.86 27.08 43.57
CA ASP A 366 9.59 28.11 44.34
C ASP A 366 10.94 27.61 44.89
N MET A 367 11.05 26.31 45.20
CA MET A 367 12.30 25.71 45.64
C MET A 367 13.29 25.47 44.50
N GLU A 368 12.81 25.17 43.30
CA GLU A 368 13.63 25.00 42.11
C GLU A 368 14.31 26.31 41.70
N TYR A 369 13.54 27.41 41.61
CA TYR A 369 14.08 28.76 41.37
C TYR A 369 15.12 29.17 42.44
N LYS A 370 14.85 28.88 43.72
CA LYS A 370 15.78 29.18 44.82
C LYS A 370 17.08 28.37 44.71
N LYS A 371 17.00 27.07 44.37
CA LYS A 371 18.16 26.18 44.23
C LYS A 371 19.00 26.47 42.99
N VAL A 372 18.41 26.79 41.84
CA VAL A 372 19.16 27.26 40.65
C VAL A 372 19.92 28.55 41.00
N SER A 373 19.27 29.50 41.69
CA SER A 373 19.97 30.73 42.15
C SER A 373 21.10 30.43 43.15
N LEU A 374 20.96 29.39 43.99
CA LEU A 374 21.98 28.95 44.94
C LEU A 374 23.15 28.27 44.22
N LEU A 375 22.89 27.39 43.25
CA LEU A 375 23.91 26.75 42.41
C LEU A 375 24.68 27.78 41.58
N ASP A 376 24.01 28.79 41.03
CA ASP A 376 24.66 29.91 40.34
C ASP A 376 25.48 30.78 41.29
N LYS A 377 24.99 31.03 42.51
CA LYS A 377 25.77 31.70 43.58
C LYS A 377 26.98 30.88 44.01
N PHE A 378 26.87 29.55 44.10
CA PHE A 378 27.99 28.65 44.44
C PHE A 378 29.03 28.62 43.31
N LYS A 379 28.60 28.56 42.04
CA LYS A 379 29.51 28.68 40.88
C LYS A 379 30.26 30.00 40.86
N HIS A 380 29.59 31.12 41.13
CA HIS A 380 30.24 32.43 41.24
C HIS A 380 31.22 32.55 42.42
N THR A 381 30.92 31.90 43.54
CA THR A 381 31.79 31.91 44.73
C THR A 381 33.03 31.04 44.53
N PHE A 382 32.89 29.90 43.86
CA PHE A 382 34.03 29.05 43.47
C PHE A 382 34.91 29.68 42.38
N GLN A 383 34.33 30.45 41.45
CA GLN A 383 35.13 31.24 40.49
C GLN A 383 35.94 32.35 41.17
N LYS A 384 35.41 32.99 42.23
CA LYS A 384 36.17 33.97 43.02
C LYS A 384 37.24 33.35 43.92
N ALA A 385 37.01 32.14 44.45
CA ALA A 385 37.99 31.46 45.32
C ALA A 385 39.21 30.91 44.56
N LYS A 386 39.09 30.64 43.25
CA LYS A 386 40.20 30.23 42.37
C LYS A 386 41.10 31.38 41.88
N LEU A 387 40.78 32.63 42.25
CA LEU A 387 41.55 33.83 41.91
C LEU A 387 42.47 34.31 43.05
N PHE A 388 42.51 33.60 44.19
CA PHE A 388 43.32 33.94 45.37
C PHE A 388 44.11 32.75 45.95
N SER A 389 44.63 31.85 45.11
CA SER A 389 45.62 30.84 45.52
C SER A 389 46.74 30.71 44.50
#